data_AF-A0A3S4MUB1-F1
#
_entry.id   AF-A0A3S4MUB1-F1
#
_cell.length_a   1.000
_cell.length_b   1.000
_cell.length_c   1.000
_cell.angle_alpha   90.00
_cell.angle_beta   90.00
_cell.angle_gamma   90.00
#
_symmetry.space_group_name_H-M   'P 1'
#
loop_
_entity.id
_entity.type
_entity.pdbx_description
1 polymer ?
#
loop_
_entity_poly.entity_id
_entity_poly.type
_entity_poly.pdbx_seq_one_letter_code
_entity_poly.pdbx_strand_id
1 'polypeptide(L)'
;MKCWICQNNEANSEEHKFKASDIRRQFGKSFDAIYYDGENLHPFNSPKDKLIKFPKVICIDCNNNQTRNADIAYTEFFENTDLINNMIETSNQINYQEIFGNDWKASKMNLYRYFAKHAGCKIMTSNLLDYVDITPLRLFILGQEHISNFYIKIYFNKVTKEFTDYLKHDQKNKYRSNIAFGPTIYIGQGNDTGFAGSIINGSIRIEWFYGNQNHFNKIIDFNTHSDAVEILDTEDFYPKAFKDFQNEDFFSYLNFGKYHLNEETLKNDYQSVFRSLQIG
;
A
#
# COMPACT_ATOMS: atom_id res chain seq x y z
N MET A 1 -23.18 -8.06 8.68
CA MET A 1 -22.74 -6.68 8.95
C MET A 1 -22.99 -5.86 7.70
N LYS A 2 -23.33 -4.57 7.83
CA LYS A 2 -23.48 -3.71 6.66
C LYS A 2 -22.14 -3.43 6.00
N CYS A 3 -22.14 -3.25 4.69
CA CYS A 3 -21.00 -2.81 3.92
C CYS A 3 -20.53 -1.45 4.45
N TRP A 4 -19.26 -1.33 4.84
CA TRP A 4 -18.75 -0.07 5.40
C TRP A 4 -18.72 1.07 4.37
N ILE A 5 -18.69 0.74 3.06
CA ILE A 5 -18.67 1.72 1.96
C ILE A 5 -20.05 2.30 1.66
N CYS A 6 -21.12 1.49 1.49
CA CYS A 6 -22.44 2.06 1.15
C CYS A 6 -23.39 2.14 2.34
N GLN A 7 -23.10 1.44 3.44
CA GLN A 7 -23.94 1.30 4.64
C GLN A 7 -25.35 0.71 4.41
N ASN A 8 -25.72 0.41 3.15
CA ASN A 8 -27.04 -0.06 2.77
C ASN A 8 -27.10 -1.59 2.63
N ASN A 9 -26.17 -2.16 1.86
CA ASN A 9 -26.16 -3.58 1.52
C ASN A 9 -25.39 -4.42 2.55
N GLU A 10 -25.69 -5.73 2.64
CA GLU A 10 -24.90 -6.67 3.43
C GLU A 10 -23.48 -6.81 2.87
N ALA A 11 -22.50 -6.86 3.77
CA ALA A 11 -21.12 -7.15 3.41
C ALA A 11 -20.98 -8.63 3.02
N ASN A 12 -21.03 -8.90 1.72
CA ASN A 12 -21.02 -10.25 1.16
C ASN A 12 -19.84 -10.53 0.22
N SER A 13 -18.90 -9.58 0.07
CA SER A 13 -17.75 -9.66 -0.81
C SER A 13 -16.44 -9.56 -0.04
N GLU A 14 -15.44 -10.34 -0.46
CA GLU A 14 -14.08 -10.33 0.09
C GLU A 14 -13.21 -9.44 -0.80
N GLU A 15 -12.53 -8.45 -0.21
CA GLU A 15 -11.57 -7.63 -0.93
C GLU A 15 -10.20 -8.28 -0.94
N HIS A 16 -9.47 -8.18 -2.04
CA HIS A 16 -8.10 -8.68 -2.14
C HIS A 16 -7.10 -7.76 -1.42
N LYS A 17 -6.22 -8.32 -0.58
CA LYS A 17 -5.06 -7.59 -0.03
C LYS A 17 -4.05 -7.24 -1.14
N PHE A 18 -3.90 -8.17 -2.09
CA PHE A 18 -3.14 -7.97 -3.33
C PHE A 18 -4.03 -8.36 -4.50
N LYS A 19 -4.08 -7.53 -5.55
CA LYS A 19 -4.86 -7.89 -6.72
C LYS A 19 -4.40 -9.23 -7.28
N ALA A 20 -5.38 -10.08 -7.61
CA ALA A 20 -5.11 -11.37 -8.24
C ALA A 20 -4.34 -11.23 -9.57
N SER A 21 -4.49 -10.11 -10.29
CA SER A 21 -3.69 -9.79 -11.47
C SER A 21 -2.22 -9.54 -11.12
N ASP A 22 -1.92 -8.83 -10.04
CA ASP A 22 -0.54 -8.60 -9.59
C ASP A 22 0.15 -9.90 -9.22
N ILE A 23 -0.53 -10.77 -8.48
CA ILE A 23 0.02 -12.09 -8.11
C ILE A 23 0.34 -12.88 -9.38
N ARG A 24 -0.55 -12.89 -10.38
CA ARG A 24 -0.29 -13.60 -11.65
C ARG A 24 0.83 -12.95 -12.46
N ARG A 25 0.94 -11.63 -12.45
CA ARG A 25 1.99 -10.90 -13.15
C ARG A 25 3.35 -11.17 -12.52
N GLN A 26 3.40 -11.16 -11.19
CA GLN A 26 4.63 -11.32 -10.43
C GLN A 26 5.05 -12.77 -10.26
N PHE A 27 4.13 -13.72 -10.15
CA PHE A 27 4.41 -15.13 -9.85
C PHE A 27 4.09 -16.10 -11.00
N GLY A 28 3.42 -15.64 -12.05
CA GLY A 28 2.97 -16.49 -13.15
C GLY A 28 1.69 -17.27 -12.83
N LYS A 29 1.36 -18.25 -13.68
CA LYS A 29 0.11 -19.04 -13.55
C LYS A 29 0.17 -20.12 -12.46
N SER A 30 1.36 -20.66 -12.21
CA SER A 30 1.63 -21.69 -11.21
C SER A 30 2.79 -21.20 -10.38
N PHE A 31 2.59 -21.08 -9.07
CA PHE A 31 3.58 -20.54 -8.16
C PHE A 31 3.44 -21.15 -6.77
N ASP A 32 4.54 -21.14 -6.05
CA ASP A 32 4.58 -21.34 -4.60
C ASP A 32 5.10 -20.04 -3.99
N ALA A 33 4.26 -19.37 -3.22
CA ALA A 33 4.58 -18.11 -2.58
C ALA A 33 4.37 -18.20 -1.07
N ILE A 34 5.00 -17.29 -0.34
CA ILE A 34 4.86 -17.16 1.11
C ILE A 34 4.27 -15.79 1.39
N TYR A 35 3.21 -15.76 2.19
CA TYR A 35 2.63 -14.55 2.75
C TYR A 35 3.05 -14.44 4.22
N TYR A 36 3.64 -13.32 4.59
CA TYR A 36 3.92 -12.98 5.97
C TYR A 36 2.80 -12.09 6.51
N ASP A 37 2.19 -12.47 7.63
CA ASP A 37 1.11 -11.68 8.26
C ASP A 37 1.58 -10.69 9.33
N GLY A 38 2.90 -10.61 9.57
CA GLY A 38 3.51 -9.84 10.65
C GLY A 38 3.96 -10.71 11.83
N GLU A 39 3.51 -11.97 11.90
CA GLU A 39 3.89 -12.91 12.96
C GLU A 39 4.40 -14.24 12.38
N ASN A 40 3.70 -14.77 11.38
CA ASN A 40 3.89 -16.11 10.83
C ASN A 40 4.01 -16.09 9.31
N LEU A 41 4.74 -17.07 8.78
CA LEU A 41 4.87 -17.34 7.35
C LEU A 41 3.83 -18.37 6.91
N HIS A 42 3.06 -18.03 5.88
CA HIS A 42 1.96 -18.84 5.37
C HIS A 42 2.16 -19.15 3.89
N PRO A 43 2.29 -20.42 3.48
CA PRO A 43 2.39 -20.77 2.08
C PRO A 43 1.04 -20.55 1.37
N PHE A 44 1.08 -20.07 0.13
CA PHE A 44 -0.09 -20.02 -0.75
C PHE A 44 0.32 -20.20 -2.21
N ASN A 45 -0.59 -20.77 -3.01
CA ASN A 45 -0.36 -21.08 -4.43
C ASN A 45 -1.52 -20.65 -5.34
N SER A 46 -2.48 -19.89 -4.79
CA SER A 46 -3.65 -19.44 -5.51
C SER A 46 -3.87 -17.93 -5.34
N PRO A 47 -4.10 -17.17 -6.42
CA PRO A 47 -4.45 -15.75 -6.32
C PRO A 47 -5.88 -15.53 -5.79
N LYS A 48 -6.61 -16.62 -5.48
CA LYS A 48 -7.94 -16.60 -4.87
C LYS A 48 -7.92 -17.08 -3.42
N ASP A 49 -6.75 -17.39 -2.87
CA ASP A 49 -6.61 -17.83 -1.49
C ASP A 49 -7.26 -16.83 -0.53
N LYS A 50 -7.91 -17.32 0.53
CA LYS A 50 -8.54 -16.48 1.55
C LYS A 50 -7.51 -15.72 2.38
N LEU A 51 -6.31 -16.28 2.53
CA LEU A 51 -5.21 -15.67 3.28
C LEU A 51 -4.85 -14.26 2.80
N ILE A 52 -4.91 -14.06 1.48
CA ILE A 52 -4.59 -12.81 0.78
C ILE A 52 -5.84 -11.95 0.52
N LYS A 53 -6.92 -12.19 1.27
CA LYS A 53 -8.14 -11.38 1.22
C LYS A 53 -8.50 -10.86 2.60
N PHE A 54 -9.22 -9.76 2.62
CA PHE A 54 -9.90 -9.26 3.80
C PHE A 54 -11.17 -10.10 4.05
N PRO A 55 -11.56 -10.28 5.32
CA PRO A 55 -12.91 -10.68 5.68
C PRO A 55 -13.98 -9.84 4.96
N LYS A 56 -15.19 -10.37 4.88
CA LYS A 56 -16.31 -9.72 4.18
C LYS A 56 -16.79 -8.49 4.94
N VAL A 57 -16.23 -7.32 4.60
CA VAL A 57 -16.59 -6.01 5.15
C VAL A 57 -17.24 -5.08 4.12
N ILE A 58 -17.26 -5.48 2.84
CA ILE A 58 -17.90 -4.74 1.74
C ILE A 58 -18.93 -5.59 0.98
N CYS A 59 -19.88 -4.95 0.30
CA CYS A 59 -20.83 -5.64 -0.57
C CYS A 59 -20.28 -5.79 -2.00
N ILE A 60 -20.86 -6.72 -2.76
CA ILE A 60 -20.46 -7.00 -4.14
C ILE A 60 -20.63 -5.79 -5.07
N ASP A 61 -21.67 -4.98 -4.87
CA ASP A 61 -21.90 -3.78 -5.68
C ASP A 61 -20.81 -2.73 -5.44
N CYS A 62 -20.46 -2.49 -4.17
CA CYS A 62 -19.35 -1.60 -3.86
C CYS A 62 -18.04 -2.13 -4.42
N ASN A 63 -17.76 -3.42 -4.26
CA ASN A 63 -16.50 -4.00 -4.69
C ASN A 63 -16.33 -3.98 -6.21
N ASN A 64 -17.39 -4.30 -6.96
CA ASN A 64 -17.28 -4.51 -8.41
C ASN A 64 -17.65 -3.28 -9.24
N ASN A 65 -18.56 -2.43 -8.75
CA ASN A 65 -19.12 -1.31 -9.50
C ASN A 65 -18.65 0.03 -8.93
N GLN A 66 -18.91 0.31 -7.65
CA GLN A 66 -18.62 1.63 -7.06
C GLN A 66 -17.12 1.95 -7.06
N THR A 67 -16.26 0.95 -6.80
CA THR A 67 -14.81 1.15 -6.78
C THR A 67 -14.11 0.78 -8.09
N ARG A 68 -14.86 0.50 -9.17
CA ARG A 68 -14.28 -0.02 -10.43
C ARG A 68 -13.20 0.90 -11.02
N ASN A 69 -13.44 2.21 -11.03
CA ASN A 69 -12.47 3.17 -11.59
C ASN A 69 -11.20 3.25 -10.74
N ALA A 70 -11.32 3.12 -9.41
CA ALA A 70 -10.16 2.99 -8.52
C ALA A 70 -9.37 1.71 -8.81
N ASP A 71 -10.09 0.61 -9.06
CA ASP A 71 -9.46 -0.66 -9.38
C ASP A 71 -8.71 -0.65 -10.72
N ILE A 72 -9.26 0.04 -11.73
CA ILE A 72 -8.61 0.29 -13.02
C ILE A 72 -7.36 1.16 -12.86
N ALA A 73 -7.46 2.30 -12.20
CA ALA A 73 -6.32 3.22 -12.01
C ALA A 73 -5.13 2.57 -11.30
N TYR A 74 -5.39 1.74 -10.27
CA TYR A 74 -4.35 0.95 -9.63
C TYR A 74 -3.70 -0.05 -10.59
N THR A 75 -4.51 -0.71 -11.43
CA THR A 75 -4.01 -1.74 -12.35
C THR A 75 -3.10 -1.10 -13.40
N GLU A 76 -3.55 -0.01 -14.01
CA GLU A 76 -2.77 0.76 -14.98
C GLU A 76 -1.48 1.31 -14.37
N PHE A 77 -1.51 1.79 -13.12
CA PHE A 77 -0.31 2.23 -12.40
C PHE A 77 0.73 1.11 -12.32
N PHE A 78 0.37 -0.07 -11.82
CA PHE A 78 1.33 -1.16 -11.64
C PHE A 78 1.67 -1.94 -12.91
N GLU A 79 0.86 -1.85 -13.97
CA GLU A 79 1.24 -2.33 -15.30
C GLU A 79 2.35 -1.48 -15.93
N ASN A 80 2.46 -0.21 -15.54
CA ASN A 80 3.50 0.72 -15.98
C ASN A 80 4.72 0.79 -15.03
N THR A 81 4.96 -0.23 -14.20
CA THR A 81 6.04 -0.20 -13.19
C THR A 81 7.42 0.08 -13.78
N ASP A 82 7.75 -0.47 -14.95
CA ASP A 82 9.07 -0.23 -15.58
C ASP A 82 9.22 1.23 -16.04
N LEU A 83 8.15 1.84 -16.58
CA LEU A 83 8.12 3.28 -16.90
C LEU A 83 8.27 4.13 -15.63
N ILE A 84 7.52 3.78 -14.57
CA ILE A 84 7.58 4.44 -13.26
C ILE A 84 9.00 4.40 -12.69
N ASN A 85 9.65 3.24 -12.72
CA ASN A 85 11.02 3.09 -12.24
C ASN A 85 11.97 4.04 -12.99
N ASN A 86 11.90 4.10 -14.32
CA ASN A 86 12.73 5.00 -15.12
C ASN A 86 12.48 6.48 -14.82
N MET A 87 11.22 6.89 -14.63
CA MET A 87 10.88 8.27 -14.23
C MET A 87 11.51 8.62 -12.88
N ILE A 88 11.38 7.73 -11.89
CA ILE A 88 11.91 7.94 -10.55
C ILE A 88 13.44 8.00 -10.58
N GLU A 89 14.11 7.06 -11.27
CA GLU A 89 15.57 7.05 -11.39
C GLU A 89 16.12 8.32 -12.07
N THR A 90 15.34 8.94 -12.95
CA THR A 90 15.75 10.15 -13.69
C THR A 90 15.44 11.44 -12.93
N SER A 91 14.34 11.49 -12.19
CA SER A 91 13.77 12.75 -11.67
C SER A 91 13.34 12.74 -10.20
N ASN A 92 13.39 11.59 -9.53
CA ASN A 92 12.79 11.34 -8.21
C ASN A 92 11.30 11.72 -8.13
N GLN A 93 10.59 11.63 -9.26
CA GLN A 93 9.19 11.96 -9.36
C GLN A 93 8.43 10.91 -10.16
N ILE A 94 7.13 10.82 -9.89
CA ILE A 94 6.18 10.13 -10.76
C ILE A 94 5.40 11.19 -11.53
N ASN A 95 5.38 11.09 -12.86
CA ASN A 95 4.51 11.89 -13.70
C ASN A 95 3.25 11.10 -14.08
N TYR A 96 2.12 11.43 -13.46
CA TYR A 96 0.84 10.77 -13.72
C TYR A 96 0.32 10.97 -15.14
N GLN A 97 0.69 12.07 -15.80
CA GLN A 97 0.31 12.28 -17.20
C GLN A 97 1.00 11.29 -18.15
N GLU A 98 2.22 10.84 -17.81
CA GLU A 98 2.91 9.81 -18.59
C GLU A 98 2.32 8.42 -18.38
N ILE A 99 1.75 8.15 -17.19
CA ILE A 99 1.14 6.86 -16.86
C ILE A 99 -0.28 6.77 -17.43
N PHE A 100 -1.09 7.81 -17.21
CA PHE A 100 -2.54 7.79 -17.42
C PHE A 100 -3.01 8.65 -18.61
N GLY A 101 -2.10 9.35 -19.30
CA GLY A 101 -2.43 10.19 -20.44
C GLY A 101 -3.33 11.37 -20.09
N ASN A 102 -4.32 11.66 -20.94
CA ASN A 102 -5.18 12.85 -20.81
C ASN A 102 -6.08 12.81 -19.57
N ASP A 103 -6.43 11.62 -19.07
CA ASP A 103 -7.32 11.42 -17.92
C ASP A 103 -6.56 11.37 -16.59
N TRP A 104 -5.28 11.76 -16.57
CA TRP A 104 -4.39 11.59 -15.43
C TRP A 104 -4.92 12.14 -14.12
N LYS A 105 -5.66 13.26 -14.15
CA LYS A 105 -6.20 13.87 -12.94
C LYS A 105 -7.23 12.96 -12.28
N ALA A 106 -8.15 12.43 -13.08
CA ALA A 106 -9.17 11.49 -12.60
C ALA A 106 -8.52 10.17 -12.16
N SER A 107 -7.56 9.65 -12.92
CA SER A 107 -6.85 8.41 -12.59
C SER A 107 -5.96 8.53 -11.34
N LYS A 108 -5.26 9.65 -11.13
CA LYS A 108 -4.54 9.95 -9.88
C LYS A 108 -5.50 9.91 -8.70
N MET A 109 -6.63 10.61 -8.76
CA MET A 109 -7.61 10.59 -7.67
C MET A 109 -8.18 9.18 -7.44
N ASN A 110 -8.45 8.43 -8.49
CA ASN A 110 -8.92 7.05 -8.40
C ASN A 110 -7.87 6.08 -7.83
N LEU A 111 -6.58 6.29 -8.12
CA LEU A 111 -5.48 5.57 -7.48
C LEU A 111 -5.48 5.80 -5.96
N TYR A 112 -5.68 7.04 -5.52
CA TYR A 112 -5.81 7.35 -4.09
C TYR A 112 -7.06 6.72 -3.48
N ARG A 113 -8.20 6.71 -4.20
CA ARG A 113 -9.43 6.02 -3.75
C ARG A 113 -9.23 4.52 -3.59
N TYR A 114 -8.37 3.90 -4.40
CA TYR A 114 -8.01 2.49 -4.23
C TYR A 114 -7.29 2.27 -2.89
N PHE A 115 -6.30 3.11 -2.56
CA PHE A 115 -5.63 3.02 -1.26
C PHE A 115 -6.55 3.38 -0.08
N ALA A 116 -7.51 4.29 -0.27
CA ALA A 116 -8.54 4.57 0.73
C ALA A 116 -9.45 3.36 0.98
N LYS A 117 -9.86 2.64 -0.08
CA LYS A 117 -10.59 1.36 0.02
C LYS A 117 -9.76 0.34 0.79
N HIS A 118 -8.47 0.25 0.49
CA HIS A 118 -7.53 -0.67 1.16
C HIS A 118 -7.39 -0.35 2.65
N ALA A 119 -7.14 0.91 2.98
CA ALA A 119 -7.05 1.41 4.35
C ALA A 119 -8.33 1.11 5.14
N GLY A 120 -9.49 1.44 4.56
CA GLY A 120 -10.78 1.18 5.19
C GLY A 120 -11.04 -0.30 5.43
N CYS A 121 -10.78 -1.17 4.45
CA CYS A 121 -10.89 -2.62 4.65
C CYS A 121 -9.98 -3.10 5.78
N LYS A 122 -8.73 -2.62 5.84
CA LYS A 122 -7.78 -3.02 6.88
C LYS A 122 -8.25 -2.57 8.27
N ILE A 123 -8.68 -1.32 8.41
CA ILE A 123 -9.21 -0.75 9.66
C ILE A 123 -10.47 -1.50 10.11
N MET A 124 -11.41 -1.74 9.21
CA MET A 124 -12.67 -2.46 9.50
C MET A 124 -12.47 -3.91 9.93
N THR A 125 -11.33 -4.50 9.61
CA THR A 125 -10.95 -5.86 10.00
C THR A 125 -10.03 -5.90 11.22
N SER A 126 -9.73 -4.75 11.80
CA SER A 126 -8.95 -4.61 13.04
C SER A 126 -9.85 -4.55 14.26
N ASN A 127 -9.27 -4.69 15.46
CA ASN A 127 -9.97 -4.55 16.73
C ASN A 127 -10.08 -3.08 17.20
N LEU A 128 -9.87 -2.10 16.31
CA LEU A 128 -9.72 -0.68 16.65
C LEU A 128 -10.83 0.21 16.07
N LEU A 129 -11.91 -0.39 15.55
CA LEU A 129 -13.00 0.35 14.89
C LEU A 129 -13.64 1.41 15.79
N ASP A 130 -13.72 1.16 17.10
CA ASP A 130 -14.36 2.07 18.06
C ASP A 130 -13.58 3.38 18.27
N TYR A 131 -12.34 3.45 17.78
CA TYR A 131 -11.45 4.61 17.95
C TYR A 131 -11.31 5.46 16.68
N VAL A 132 -12.06 5.14 15.61
CA VAL A 132 -11.86 5.74 14.29
C VAL A 132 -13.17 6.01 13.55
N ASP A 133 -13.37 7.25 13.13
CA ASP A 133 -14.42 7.59 12.18
C ASP A 133 -13.96 7.24 10.77
N ILE A 134 -14.59 6.25 10.13
CA ILE A 134 -14.27 5.83 8.76
C ILE A 134 -15.05 6.60 7.68
N THR A 135 -15.95 7.50 8.08
CA THR A 135 -16.83 8.24 7.18
C THR A 135 -16.07 9.05 6.12
N PRO A 136 -14.99 9.76 6.45
CA PRO A 136 -14.19 10.46 5.44
C PRO A 136 -13.67 9.57 4.31
N LEU A 137 -13.12 8.38 4.63
CA LEU A 137 -12.68 7.42 3.59
C LEU A 137 -13.86 6.99 2.72
N ARG A 138 -15.00 6.67 3.33
CA ARG A 138 -16.20 6.26 2.63
C ARG A 138 -16.66 7.31 1.62
N LEU A 139 -16.79 8.57 2.05
CA LEU A 139 -17.24 9.67 1.21
C LEU A 139 -16.25 9.94 0.07
N PHE A 140 -14.95 9.88 0.35
CA PHE A 140 -13.91 10.02 -0.67
C PHE A 140 -13.99 8.93 -1.74
N ILE A 141 -14.21 7.67 -1.34
CA ILE A 141 -14.41 6.55 -2.26
C ILE A 141 -15.67 6.75 -3.12
N LEU A 142 -16.75 7.30 -2.54
CA LEU A 142 -18.02 7.53 -3.20
C LEU A 142 -18.08 8.80 -4.06
N GLY A 143 -16.97 9.52 -4.22
CA GLY A 143 -16.88 10.61 -5.19
C GLY A 143 -16.53 11.98 -4.61
N GLN A 144 -16.43 12.14 -3.28
CA GLN A 144 -15.90 13.38 -2.71
C GLN A 144 -14.48 13.61 -3.24
N GLU A 145 -14.17 14.85 -3.64
CA GLU A 145 -12.88 15.20 -4.27
C GLU A 145 -11.81 15.61 -3.25
N HIS A 146 -12.24 15.91 -2.02
CA HIS A 146 -11.37 16.36 -0.95
C HIS A 146 -11.39 15.39 0.22
N ILE A 147 -10.20 15.02 0.70
CA ILE A 147 -9.99 14.29 1.94
C ILE A 147 -8.76 14.87 2.63
N SER A 148 -8.92 15.36 3.85
CA SER A 148 -7.84 16.01 4.59
C SER A 148 -7.11 15.05 5.51
N ASN A 149 -7.76 13.97 5.92
CA ASN A 149 -7.27 13.07 6.94
C ASN A 149 -6.76 11.73 6.38
N PHE A 150 -6.51 11.70 5.07
CA PHE A 150 -5.92 10.58 4.36
C PHE A 150 -4.85 11.07 3.39
N TYR A 151 -3.70 10.41 3.36
CA TYR A 151 -2.70 10.63 2.30
C TYR A 151 -1.87 9.37 2.08
N ILE A 152 -1.13 9.35 0.98
CA ILE A 152 -0.17 8.30 0.67
C ILE A 152 1.22 8.90 0.52
N LYS A 153 2.25 8.11 0.84
CA LYS A 153 3.65 8.36 0.47
C LYS A 153 4.11 7.23 -0.45
N ILE A 154 4.86 7.60 -1.49
CA ILE A 154 5.43 6.65 -2.43
C ILE A 154 6.94 6.63 -2.23
N TYR A 155 7.46 5.42 -2.08
CA TYR A 155 8.87 5.13 -1.88
C TYR A 155 9.40 4.26 -3.01
N PHE A 156 10.64 4.50 -3.40
CA PHE A 156 11.36 3.68 -4.37
C PHE A 156 12.54 2.97 -3.71
N ASN A 157 12.56 1.65 -3.85
CA ASN A 157 13.65 0.80 -3.37
C ASN A 157 14.49 0.33 -4.57
N LYS A 158 15.63 1.00 -4.78
CA LYS A 158 16.56 0.68 -5.86
C LYS A 158 17.10 -0.74 -5.78
N VAL A 159 17.37 -1.25 -4.57
CA VAL A 159 17.82 -2.63 -4.37
C VAL A 159 16.75 -3.62 -4.84
N THR A 160 15.51 -3.40 -4.44
CA THR A 160 14.43 -4.29 -4.85
C THR A 160 14.21 -4.23 -6.36
N LYS A 161 14.42 -3.07 -6.98
CA LYS A 161 14.42 -2.89 -8.44
C LYS A 161 15.51 -3.74 -9.10
N GLU A 162 16.77 -3.53 -8.72
CA GLU A 162 17.93 -4.26 -9.28
C GLU A 162 17.78 -5.76 -9.10
N PHE A 163 17.30 -6.18 -7.95
CA PHE A 163 17.04 -7.59 -7.67
C PHE A 163 15.92 -8.15 -8.55
N THR A 164 14.79 -7.44 -8.67
CA THR A 164 13.68 -7.86 -9.53
C THR A 164 14.15 -7.96 -10.99
N ASP A 165 14.96 -7.00 -11.46
CA ASP A 165 15.55 -7.01 -12.79
C ASP A 165 16.50 -8.18 -13.00
N TYR A 166 17.35 -8.50 -12.00
CA TYR A 166 18.19 -9.70 -12.05
C TYR A 166 17.36 -10.97 -12.20
N LEU A 167 16.30 -11.12 -11.40
CA LEU A 167 15.42 -12.28 -11.47
C LEU A 167 14.70 -12.41 -12.80
N LYS A 168 14.25 -11.32 -13.42
CA LYS A 168 13.61 -11.33 -14.76
C LYS A 168 14.47 -12.04 -15.82
N HIS A 169 15.79 -12.03 -15.68
CA HIS A 169 16.73 -12.68 -16.60
C HIS A 169 16.98 -14.17 -16.28
N ASP A 170 16.60 -14.65 -15.09
CA ASP A 170 16.68 -16.05 -14.70
C ASP A 170 15.43 -16.80 -15.18
N GLN A 171 15.57 -17.75 -16.11
CA GLN A 171 14.43 -18.51 -16.66
C GLN A 171 13.59 -19.24 -15.59
N LYS A 172 14.22 -19.65 -14.48
CA LYS A 172 13.57 -20.36 -13.37
C LYS A 172 12.87 -19.39 -12.41
N ASN A 173 13.39 -18.16 -12.27
CA ASN A 173 12.97 -17.20 -11.26
C ASN A 173 12.39 -15.89 -11.83
N LYS A 174 12.19 -15.77 -13.14
CA LYS A 174 11.66 -14.55 -13.80
C LYS A 174 10.30 -14.06 -13.33
N TYR A 175 9.56 -14.92 -12.63
CA TYR A 175 8.31 -14.59 -11.96
C TYR A 175 8.49 -14.71 -10.44
N ARG A 176 9.60 -14.25 -9.90
CA ARG A 176 9.72 -14.03 -8.46
C ARG A 176 9.93 -12.55 -8.30
N SER A 177 8.94 -11.89 -7.73
CA SER A 177 8.99 -10.47 -7.41
C SER A 177 8.37 -10.26 -6.04
N ASN A 178 8.70 -9.12 -5.46
CA ASN A 178 8.44 -8.84 -4.07
C ASN A 178 7.07 -8.19 -3.97
N ILE A 179 6.10 -8.96 -3.48
CA ILE A 179 4.83 -8.43 -3.04
C ILE A 179 4.80 -8.58 -1.52
N ALA A 180 4.60 -7.48 -0.81
CA ALA A 180 4.47 -7.49 0.64
C ALA A 180 3.33 -6.59 1.11
N PHE A 181 2.70 -6.97 2.21
CA PHE A 181 1.65 -6.19 2.85
C PHE A 181 2.05 -6.00 4.29
N GLY A 182 2.44 -4.77 4.64
CA GLY A 182 2.89 -4.47 6.00
C GLY A 182 1.75 -4.63 7.01
N PRO A 183 2.06 -4.73 8.31
CA PRO A 183 1.04 -4.70 9.36
C PRO A 183 0.28 -3.37 9.37
N THR A 184 -0.86 -3.31 10.06
CA THR A 184 -1.47 -2.01 10.41
C THR A 184 -0.72 -1.49 11.62
N ILE A 185 -0.16 -0.29 11.52
CA ILE A 185 0.30 0.44 12.69
C ILE A 185 -0.79 1.41 13.11
N TYR A 186 -0.99 1.52 14.41
CA TYR A 186 -1.84 2.53 15.01
C TYR A 186 -1.04 3.31 16.03
N ILE A 187 -1.28 4.61 16.12
CA ILE A 187 -0.60 5.52 17.03
C ILE A 187 -1.65 6.45 17.63
N GLY A 188 -1.58 6.69 18.94
CA GLY A 188 -2.47 7.61 19.65
C GLY A 188 -3.36 6.93 20.69
N GLN A 189 -4.27 7.71 21.29
CA GLN A 189 -5.20 7.24 22.32
C GLN A 189 -6.58 7.86 22.15
N GLY A 190 -7.63 7.06 22.35
CA GLY A 190 -9.02 7.51 22.28
C GLY A 190 -9.39 8.02 20.88
N ASN A 191 -9.98 9.21 20.80
CA ASN A 191 -10.42 9.82 19.53
C ASN A 191 -9.27 10.43 18.71
N ASP A 192 -8.05 10.47 19.24
CA ASP A 192 -6.86 10.92 18.54
C ASP A 192 -6.02 9.70 18.15
N THR A 193 -6.55 8.91 17.20
CA THR A 193 -5.90 7.70 16.70
C THR A 193 -5.59 7.87 15.21
N GLY A 194 -4.32 7.63 14.86
CA GLY A 194 -3.82 7.50 13.50
C GLY A 194 -3.57 6.04 13.14
N PHE A 195 -3.77 5.71 11.87
CA PHE A 195 -3.57 4.41 11.26
C PHE A 195 -2.63 4.54 10.08
N ALA A 196 -1.80 3.54 9.89
CA ALA A 196 -0.98 3.45 8.70
C ALA A 196 -0.78 2.01 8.25
N GLY A 197 -0.52 1.84 6.97
CA GLY A 197 -0.28 0.55 6.35
C GLY A 197 0.56 0.74 5.10
N SER A 198 1.17 -0.36 4.65
CA SER A 198 1.99 -0.33 3.44
C SER A 198 1.68 -1.50 2.53
N ILE A 199 1.84 -1.27 1.23
CA ILE A 199 1.88 -2.28 0.18
C ILE A 199 3.22 -2.10 -0.53
N ILE A 200 3.91 -3.21 -0.76
CA ILE A 200 5.12 -3.28 -1.56
C ILE A 200 4.79 -4.12 -2.79
N ASN A 201 5.13 -3.62 -3.97
CA ASN A 201 4.99 -4.35 -5.22
C ASN A 201 6.19 -4.01 -6.12
N GLY A 202 7.11 -4.96 -6.23
CA GLY A 202 8.42 -4.74 -6.83
C GLY A 202 9.18 -3.65 -6.07
N SER A 203 9.74 -2.71 -6.82
CA SER A 203 10.53 -1.57 -6.34
C SER A 203 9.71 -0.48 -5.64
N ILE A 204 8.39 -0.52 -5.74
CA ILE A 204 7.51 0.53 -5.25
C ILE A 204 6.89 0.11 -3.92
N ARG A 205 7.12 0.92 -2.89
CA ARG A 205 6.41 0.85 -1.60
C ARG A 205 5.46 2.03 -1.51
N ILE A 206 4.19 1.75 -1.26
CA ILE A 206 3.18 2.77 -1.04
C ILE A 206 2.70 2.62 0.40
N GLU A 207 2.84 3.70 1.14
CA GLU A 207 2.31 3.82 2.48
C GLU A 207 1.08 4.69 2.44
N TRP A 208 0.04 4.29 3.16
CA TRP A 208 -1.12 5.11 3.39
C TRP A 208 -1.22 5.44 4.87
N PHE A 209 -1.80 6.59 5.15
CA PHE A 209 -1.98 7.12 6.48
C PHE A 209 -3.40 7.65 6.60
N TYR A 210 -4.02 7.42 7.74
CA TYR A 210 -5.37 7.86 8.04
C TYR A 210 -5.48 8.27 9.51
N GLY A 211 -6.36 9.22 9.84
CA GLY A 211 -6.67 9.54 11.23
C GLY A 211 -8.00 10.28 11.36
N ASN A 212 -8.50 10.41 12.58
CA ASN A 212 -9.70 11.23 12.83
C ASN A 212 -9.42 12.72 12.57
N GLN A 213 -8.19 13.15 12.82
CA GLN A 213 -7.72 14.51 12.59
C GLN A 213 -6.55 14.50 11.59
N ASN A 214 -6.38 15.61 10.85
CA ASN A 214 -5.24 15.77 9.96
C ASN A 214 -3.99 16.24 10.72
N HIS A 215 -3.45 15.38 11.58
CA HIS A 215 -2.21 15.70 12.31
C HIS A 215 -0.96 15.69 11.41
N PHE A 216 -1.05 15.09 10.24
CA PHE A 216 0.03 15.03 9.27
C PHE A 216 0.34 16.40 8.65
N ASN A 217 -0.61 17.35 8.74
CA ASN A 217 -0.53 18.66 8.11
C ASN A 217 -0.19 18.56 6.62
N LYS A 218 -0.75 17.55 5.95
CA LYS A 218 -0.60 17.33 4.50
C LYS A 218 -1.96 17.44 3.83
N ILE A 219 -1.96 18.04 2.64
CA ILE A 219 -3.10 18.07 1.74
C ILE A 219 -2.62 17.50 0.42
N ILE A 220 -3.37 16.56 -0.12
CA ILE A 220 -3.09 16.01 -1.45
C ILE A 220 -3.54 17.04 -2.48
N ASP A 221 -2.62 17.53 -3.30
CA ASP A 221 -2.98 18.32 -4.46
C ASP A 221 -3.26 17.40 -5.66
N PHE A 222 -4.53 17.23 -6.00
CA PHE A 222 -4.94 16.50 -7.19
C PHE A 222 -4.81 17.32 -8.47
N ASN A 223 -4.36 18.58 -8.41
CA ASN A 223 -4.09 19.41 -9.59
C ASN A 223 -2.64 19.33 -10.06
N THR A 224 -1.74 18.70 -9.29
CA THR A 224 -0.37 18.42 -9.74
C THR A 224 -0.32 17.10 -10.50
N HIS A 225 0.26 17.14 -11.69
CA HIS A 225 0.46 15.95 -12.52
C HIS A 225 1.68 15.14 -12.08
N SER A 226 2.50 15.63 -11.14
CA SER A 226 3.60 14.87 -10.56
C SER A 226 3.62 14.93 -9.04
N ASP A 227 4.12 13.84 -8.45
CA ASP A 227 4.42 13.74 -7.02
C ASP A 227 5.89 13.32 -6.84
N ALA A 228 6.53 13.87 -5.81
CA ALA A 228 7.87 13.46 -5.40
C ALA A 228 7.85 12.05 -4.81
N VAL A 229 8.89 11.28 -5.12
CA VAL A 229 9.11 9.93 -4.60
C VAL A 229 10.32 9.92 -3.69
N GLU A 230 10.16 9.32 -2.52
CA GLU A 230 11.25 9.17 -1.55
C GLU A 230 12.10 7.96 -1.93
N ILE A 231 13.40 8.18 -2.15
CA ILE A 231 14.35 7.10 -2.46
C ILE A 231 14.81 6.49 -1.14
N LEU A 232 14.61 5.20 -0.96
CA LEU A 232 15.09 4.49 0.22
C LEU A 232 16.60 4.29 0.12
N ASP A 233 17.35 4.79 1.11
CA ASP A 233 18.79 4.62 1.19
C ASP A 233 19.13 3.16 1.48
N THR A 234 19.89 2.55 0.57
CA THR A 234 20.19 1.12 0.57
C THR A 234 21.13 0.70 1.70
N GLU A 235 21.95 1.62 2.22
CA GLU A 235 22.91 1.33 3.30
C GLU A 235 22.22 1.05 4.64
N ASP A 236 21.01 1.61 4.84
CA ASP A 236 20.21 1.39 6.05
C ASP A 236 19.51 0.02 6.08
N PHE A 237 19.40 -0.66 4.94
CA PHE A 237 18.58 -1.88 4.79
C PHE A 237 19.37 -3.15 4.42
N TYR A 238 20.55 -3.03 3.80
CA TYR A 238 21.29 -4.18 3.26
C TYR A 238 22.76 -4.17 3.70
N PRO A 239 23.11 -4.74 4.87
CA PRO A 239 24.47 -4.66 5.43
C PRO A 239 25.50 -5.57 4.72
N LYS A 240 25.15 -6.25 3.63
CA LYS A 240 26.02 -7.17 2.87
C LYS A 240 25.85 -6.94 1.36
N ALA A 241 26.88 -7.26 0.57
CA ALA A 241 26.81 -7.17 -0.88
C ALA A 241 25.89 -8.27 -1.46
N PHE A 242 25.14 -7.95 -2.53
CA PHE A 242 24.13 -8.86 -3.13
C PHE A 242 24.64 -10.25 -3.49
N LYS A 243 25.89 -10.34 -3.95
CA LYS A 243 26.55 -11.61 -4.30
C LYS A 243 26.66 -12.58 -3.11
N ASP A 244 26.51 -12.09 -1.88
CA ASP A 244 26.73 -12.84 -0.64
C ASP A 244 25.40 -13.28 0.02
N PHE A 245 24.23 -12.96 -0.55
CA PHE A 245 22.91 -13.34 -0.02
C PHE A 245 22.59 -14.82 -0.26
N GLN A 246 22.15 -15.54 0.78
CA GLN A 246 21.50 -16.84 0.64
C GLN A 246 19.97 -16.69 0.45
N ASN A 247 19.29 -17.70 -0.10
CA ASN A 247 17.83 -17.68 -0.31
C ASN A 247 17.04 -17.49 1.01
N GLU A 248 17.56 -17.93 2.14
CA GLU A 248 16.94 -17.81 3.46
C GLU A 248 17.15 -16.41 4.07
N ASP A 249 18.32 -15.81 3.83
CA ASP A 249 18.57 -14.39 4.10
C ASP A 249 17.55 -13.56 3.31
N PHE A 250 17.27 -13.94 2.06
CA PHE A 250 16.36 -13.21 1.18
C PHE A 250 14.91 -13.15 1.67
N PHE A 251 14.33 -14.27 2.12
CA PHE A 251 13.01 -14.24 2.78
C PHE A 251 13.04 -13.47 4.08
N SER A 252 14.17 -13.50 4.79
CA SER A 252 14.34 -12.69 5.98
C SER A 252 14.41 -11.20 5.64
N TYR A 253 15.20 -10.73 4.68
CA TYR A 253 15.35 -9.29 4.41
C TYR A 253 14.18 -8.66 3.62
N LEU A 254 13.40 -9.44 2.88
CA LEU A 254 12.13 -8.96 2.31
C LEU A 254 10.96 -8.97 3.28
N ASN A 255 10.98 -9.88 4.27
CA ASN A 255 10.00 -9.91 5.37
C ASN A 255 10.47 -9.14 6.63
N PHE A 256 11.74 -8.74 6.71
CA PHE A 256 12.40 -8.06 7.84
C PHE A 256 13.31 -6.92 7.38
N GLY A 257 13.03 -6.28 6.25
CA GLY A 257 13.54 -4.94 5.98
C GLY A 257 12.93 -3.99 7.01
N LYS A 258 13.41 -4.09 8.26
CA LYS A 258 13.02 -3.37 9.47
C LYS A 258 11.61 -2.79 9.33
N TYR A 259 10.60 -3.66 9.46
CA TYR A 259 9.19 -3.28 9.46
C TYR A 259 8.87 -2.44 10.68
N HIS A 260 9.25 -1.18 10.59
CA HIS A 260 8.38 -0.11 10.98
C HIS A 260 8.06 0.63 9.69
N LEU A 261 6.79 0.76 9.30
CA LEU A 261 6.34 2.01 8.64
C LEU A 261 7.07 3.10 9.39
N ASN A 262 8.03 3.79 8.76
CA ASN A 262 9.16 4.41 9.45
C ASN A 262 8.64 4.95 10.78
N GLU A 263 8.85 4.18 11.87
CA GLU A 263 8.13 4.46 13.10
C GLU A 263 8.58 5.82 13.56
N GLU A 264 9.83 6.18 13.22
CA GLU A 264 10.46 7.47 13.27
C GLU A 264 9.89 8.51 12.30
N THR A 265 9.38 8.22 11.10
CA THR A 265 8.64 9.22 10.29
C THR A 265 7.26 9.45 10.84
N LEU A 266 6.52 8.40 11.21
CA LEU A 266 5.24 8.55 11.91
C LEU A 266 5.45 9.23 13.26
N LYS A 267 6.47 8.82 14.01
CA LYS A 267 6.92 9.46 15.25
C LYS A 267 7.58 10.80 15.01
N ASN A 268 8.19 11.19 13.92
CA ASN A 268 8.79 12.53 13.78
C ASN A 268 7.75 13.51 13.21
N ASP A 269 6.88 13.04 12.30
CA ASP A 269 5.70 13.75 11.83
C ASP A 269 4.65 13.89 12.98
N TYR A 270 4.58 12.97 13.96
CA TYR A 270 3.81 13.13 15.22
C TYR A 270 4.60 13.78 16.38
N GLN A 271 5.78 13.28 16.77
CA GLN A 271 6.58 13.70 17.94
C GLN A 271 7.17 15.11 17.82
N SER A 272 7.27 15.70 16.62
CA SER A 272 7.59 17.12 16.54
C SER A 272 6.50 18.01 17.20
N VAL A 273 5.29 17.47 17.42
CA VAL A 273 4.19 18.10 18.16
C VAL A 273 4.05 17.56 19.61
N PHE A 274 4.55 16.37 19.93
CA PHE A 274 4.34 15.70 21.24
C PHE A 274 5.48 15.85 22.28
N ARG A 275 6.16 17.01 22.33
CA ARG A 275 6.96 17.41 23.51
C ARG A 275 6.11 18.17 24.54
N SER A 276 5.16 17.48 25.14
CA SER A 276 4.74 17.72 26.53
C SER A 276 3.75 16.65 26.92
N LEU A 277 4.25 15.54 27.45
CA LEU A 277 3.65 14.75 28.53
C LEU A 277 4.67 13.66 28.87
N GLN A 278 5.80 14.12 29.42
CA GLN A 278 6.65 13.27 30.23
C GLN A 278 5.96 13.05 31.58
N ILE A 279 5.91 11.77 31.96
CA ILE A 279 6.12 11.26 33.32
C ILE A 279 5.16 11.81 34.39
N GLY A 280 4.20 10.96 34.74
CA GLY A 280 3.45 10.92 35.99
C GLY A 280 2.85 9.53 36.13
#